data_AF-A0A173TWK6-F1
#
_entry.id   AF-A0A173TWK6-F1
#
_cell.length_a   1.000
_cell.length_b   1.000
_cell.length_c   1.000
_cell.angle_alpha   90.00
_cell.angle_beta   90.00
_cell.angle_gamma   90.00
#
_symmetry.space_group_name_H-M   'P 1'
#
loop_
_entity.id
_entity.type
_entity.pdbx_description
1 polymer ?
#
loop_
_entity_poly.entity_id
_entity_poly.type
_entity_poly.pdbx_seq_one_letter_code
_entity_poly.pdbx_strand_id
1 'polypeptide(L)'
;MNLLSNAVKYTPEGGTIHFTIRELPYEREGYALFQTVVEDTGIGISKEYIPHLFEAFSREKSSSESGIIGTGLGLRIVKKFVDLMEGSIVVESEIGEGTRFTVTIPHRIATANEYISEENAKELPEEIKLNNVRILLAEDNMLNAEIAMTLLADANAYVELAPDGEKALSMLKRATDGYYDLIIMDIQMPHMNGYEATKNIRGLPDGRCRIPIIAMTANAFEEDRKRAIESGMNGYVTKPIKIEELISTIKKILKS
;
A
#
# COMPACT_ATOMS: atom_id res chain seq x y z
N MET A 1 10.92 2.94 2.97
CA MET A 1 10.04 3.96 2.36
C MET A 1 9.52 5.00 3.35
N ASN A 2 8.80 4.63 4.43
CA ASN A 2 8.23 5.63 5.37
C ASN A 2 9.24 6.63 5.96
N LEU A 3 10.45 6.19 6.33
CA LEU A 3 11.47 7.09 6.87
C LEU A 3 11.97 8.12 5.85
N LEU A 4 12.24 7.69 4.61
CA LEU A 4 12.64 8.58 3.51
C LEU A 4 11.52 9.54 3.11
N SER A 5 10.27 9.07 3.05
CA SER A 5 9.12 9.93 2.76
C SER A 5 8.96 11.01 3.84
N ASN A 6 9.13 10.65 5.12
CA ASN A 6 9.14 11.63 6.21
C ASN A 6 10.28 12.64 6.05
N ALA A 7 11.50 12.20 5.76
CA ALA A 7 12.63 13.09 5.54
C ALA A 7 12.34 14.11 4.42
N VAL A 8 11.78 13.67 3.28
CA VAL A 8 11.38 14.56 2.17
C VAL A 8 10.30 15.56 2.60
N LYS A 9 9.32 15.09 3.38
CA LYS A 9 8.16 15.89 3.78
C LYS A 9 8.50 16.98 4.81
N TYR A 10 9.45 16.71 5.71
CA TYR A 10 9.80 17.58 6.83
C TYR A 10 11.08 18.39 6.59
N THR A 11 11.73 18.18 5.44
CA THR A 11 12.90 18.97 5.00
C THR A 11 12.45 20.11 4.08
N PRO A 12 12.67 21.38 4.46
CA PRO A 12 12.35 22.53 3.60
C PRO A 12 13.18 22.56 2.31
N GLU A 13 12.76 23.40 1.36
CA GLU A 13 13.51 23.64 0.13
C GLU A 13 14.94 24.11 0.42
N GLY A 14 15.92 23.49 -0.23
CA GLY A 14 17.35 23.73 0.02
C GLY A 14 17.97 22.88 1.14
N GLY A 15 17.18 22.09 1.87
CA GLY A 15 17.71 21.10 2.82
C GLY A 15 18.27 19.85 2.14
N THR A 16 18.94 19.01 2.93
CA THR A 16 19.60 17.79 2.45
C THR A 16 19.09 16.54 3.16
N ILE A 17 19.08 15.42 2.42
CA ILE A 17 18.69 14.12 2.93
C ILE A 17 19.78 13.12 2.55
N HIS A 18 20.30 12.41 3.56
CA HIS A 18 21.33 11.39 3.42
C HIS A 18 20.73 10.02 3.73
N PHE A 19 21.05 9.07 2.86
CA PHE A 19 20.66 7.68 3.01
C PHE A 19 21.89 6.80 2.92
N THR A 20 22.11 5.96 3.93
CA THR A 20 23.21 4.99 3.92
C THR A 20 22.74 3.64 4.39
N ILE A 21 23.30 2.59 3.77
CA ILE A 21 23.16 1.21 4.24
C ILE A 21 24.58 0.67 4.41
N ARG A 22 24.83 -0.01 5.51
CA ARG A 22 26.08 -0.72 5.76
C ARG A 22 25.83 -2.05 6.45
N GLU A 23 26.65 -3.03 6.14
CA GLU A 23 26.72 -4.28 6.88
C GLU A 23 27.55 -4.07 8.16
N LEU A 24 27.10 -4.64 9.26
CA LEU A 24 27.78 -4.64 10.55
C LEU A 24 28.19 -6.08 10.92
N PRO A 25 29.26 -6.26 11.71
CA PRO A 25 29.60 -7.55 12.27
C PRO A 25 28.42 -8.13 13.07
N TYR A 26 28.12 -9.42 12.87
CA TYR A 26 27.04 -10.11 13.56
C TYR A 26 27.43 -11.54 13.92
N GLU A 27 27.14 -11.94 15.16
CA GLU A 27 27.59 -13.23 15.70
C GLU A 27 26.67 -14.41 15.34
N ARG A 28 25.44 -14.12 14.87
CA ARG A 28 24.47 -15.17 14.54
C ARG A 28 24.82 -15.80 13.20
N GLU A 29 25.21 -17.07 13.24
CA GLU A 29 25.53 -17.86 12.05
C GLU A 29 24.36 -17.89 11.06
N GLY A 30 24.66 -17.71 9.78
CA GLY A 30 23.66 -17.67 8.70
C GLY A 30 22.85 -16.38 8.63
N TYR A 31 23.22 -15.33 9.38
CA TYR A 31 22.60 -14.01 9.34
C TYR A 31 23.63 -12.92 9.09
N ALA A 32 23.22 -11.86 8.40
CA ALA A 32 23.97 -10.62 8.23
C ALA A 32 23.20 -9.47 8.88
N LEU A 33 23.89 -8.58 9.60
CA LEU A 33 23.26 -7.43 10.25
C LEU A 33 23.42 -6.20 9.37
N PHE A 34 22.31 -5.61 8.95
CA PHE A 34 22.33 -4.39 8.15
C PHE A 34 21.85 -3.21 8.97
N GLN A 35 22.61 -2.12 8.90
CA GLN A 35 22.21 -0.83 9.44
C GLN A 35 21.89 0.13 8.31
N THR A 36 20.67 0.64 8.34
CA THR A 36 20.17 1.69 7.46
C THR A 36 20.03 2.98 8.25
N VAL A 37 20.60 4.07 7.73
CA VAL A 37 20.49 5.41 8.32
C VAL A 37 19.80 6.32 7.32
N VAL A 38 18.75 7.00 7.78
CA VAL A 38 18.08 8.10 7.07
C VAL A 38 18.29 9.34 7.92
N GLU A 39 18.94 10.34 7.34
CA GLU A 39 19.27 11.59 8.01
C GLU A 39 18.80 12.77 7.15
N ASP A 40 18.19 13.76 7.77
CA ASP A 40 17.67 14.95 7.10
C ASP A 40 18.00 16.21 7.89
N THR A 41 18.11 17.33 7.20
CA THR A 41 18.32 18.66 7.81
C THR A 41 17.00 19.44 7.91
N GLY A 42 15.90 18.74 8.21
CA GLY A 42 14.58 19.31 8.28
C GLY A 42 14.27 20.02 9.59
N ILE A 43 12.97 20.18 9.87
CA ILE A 43 12.49 20.93 11.05
C ILE A 43 12.88 20.30 12.40
N GLY A 44 13.30 19.03 12.41
CA GLY A 44 13.59 18.26 13.61
C GLY A 44 12.36 17.92 14.47
N ILE A 45 12.61 17.26 15.60
CA ILE A 45 11.60 16.74 16.52
C ILE A 45 11.98 17.18 17.94
N SER A 46 11.00 17.66 18.72
CA SER A 46 11.22 18.02 20.12
C SER A 46 11.60 16.82 21.00
N LYS A 47 12.45 17.05 22.00
CA LYS A 47 12.88 16.03 22.95
C LYS A 47 11.72 15.45 23.76
N GLU A 48 10.70 16.27 24.02
CA GLU A 48 9.46 15.89 24.71
C GLU A 48 8.62 14.93 23.86
N TYR A 49 8.69 15.03 22.53
CA TYR A 49 7.88 14.23 21.63
C TYR A 49 8.57 12.92 21.18
N ILE A 50 9.90 12.86 21.19
CA ILE A 50 10.67 11.65 20.84
C ILE A 50 10.15 10.36 21.52
N PRO A 51 9.83 10.35 22.83
CA PRO A 51 9.30 9.15 23.49
C PRO A 51 7.96 8.67 22.92
N HIS A 52 7.15 9.59 22.39
CA HIS A 52 5.81 9.35 21.86
C HIS A 52 5.77 9.14 20.35
N LEU A 53 6.94 9.16 19.69
CA LEU A 53 7.06 9.14 18.23
C LEU A 53 6.48 7.87 17.57
N PHE A 54 6.47 6.76 18.30
CA PHE A 54 5.99 5.45 17.83
C PHE A 54 4.59 5.09 18.33
N GLU A 55 3.91 6.00 19.05
CA GLU A 55 2.53 5.81 19.47
C GLU A 55 1.56 6.00 18.29
N ALA A 56 0.38 5.35 18.32
CA ALA A 56 -0.57 5.55 17.22
C ALA A 56 -1.25 6.90 17.30
N PHE A 57 -1.50 7.51 16.14
CA PHE A 57 -2.20 8.79 16.00
C PHE A 57 -1.50 9.95 16.71
N SER A 58 -0.25 9.74 17.11
CA SER A 58 0.59 10.76 17.72
C SER A 58 1.12 11.67 16.63
N ARG A 59 1.02 13.00 16.85
CA ARG A 59 1.61 14.03 16.00
C ARG A 59 2.17 15.15 16.86
N GLU A 60 3.33 15.67 16.47
CA GLU A 60 3.91 16.83 17.14
C GLU A 60 3.12 18.09 16.79
N LYS A 61 2.87 18.95 17.80
CA LYS A 61 2.02 20.15 17.64
C LYS A 61 2.50 21.10 16.54
N SER A 62 3.81 21.26 16.38
CA SER A 62 4.44 22.07 15.33
C SER A 62 4.13 21.57 13.91
N SER A 63 3.99 20.24 13.73
CA SER A 63 3.66 19.61 12.44
C SER A 63 2.18 19.75 12.05
N SER A 64 1.29 19.94 13.03
CA SER A 64 -0.14 20.22 12.80
C SER A 64 -0.40 21.66 12.35
N GLU A 65 0.42 22.60 12.78
CA GLU A 65 0.32 24.03 12.41
C GLU A 65 0.94 24.34 11.05
N SER A 66 1.94 23.57 10.63
CA SER A 66 2.66 23.73 9.35
C SER A 66 1.90 23.16 8.13
N GLY A 67 0.67 22.67 8.30
CA GLY A 67 -0.18 22.19 7.20
C GLY A 67 0.22 20.84 6.61
N ILE A 68 1.21 20.16 7.20
CA ILE A 68 1.75 18.91 6.70
C ILE A 68 0.75 17.76 6.99
N ILE A 69 0.13 17.21 5.94
CA ILE A 69 -0.95 16.19 6.04
C ILE A 69 -0.35 14.82 6.40
N GLY A 70 -0.79 14.19 7.48
CA GLY A 70 -0.38 12.83 7.86
C GLY A 70 -1.17 12.25 9.02
N THR A 71 -1.33 10.92 9.06
CA THR A 71 -2.18 10.21 10.03
C THR A 71 -1.50 9.90 11.36
N GLY A 72 -0.18 10.10 11.48
CA GLY A 72 0.59 9.74 12.67
C GLY A 72 0.80 8.22 12.85
N LEU A 73 0.49 7.40 11.83
CA LEU A 73 0.63 5.94 11.91
C LEU A 73 1.94 5.39 11.32
N GLY A 74 2.57 6.13 10.41
CA GLY A 74 3.69 5.63 9.61
C GLY A 74 4.87 5.10 10.44
N LEU A 75 5.26 5.83 11.49
CA LEU A 75 6.39 5.43 12.35
C LEU A 75 6.04 4.26 13.28
N ARG A 76 4.81 4.17 13.78
CA ARG A 76 4.34 3.00 14.54
C ARG A 76 4.41 1.72 13.71
N ILE A 77 4.02 1.81 12.44
CA ILE A 77 4.09 0.68 11.51
C ILE A 77 5.55 0.27 11.29
N VAL A 78 6.44 1.23 11.05
CA VAL A 78 7.89 0.97 10.94
C VAL A 78 8.42 0.26 12.19
N LYS A 79 8.09 0.77 13.38
CA LYS A 79 8.52 0.16 14.65
C LYS A 79 8.05 -1.29 14.77
N LYS A 80 6.77 -1.57 14.48
CA LYS A 80 6.23 -2.93 14.49
C LYS A 80 6.98 -3.88 13.54
N PHE A 81 7.27 -3.44 12.32
CA PHE A 81 8.01 -4.27 11.37
C PHE A 81 9.45 -4.52 11.82
N VAL A 82 10.13 -3.49 12.31
CA VAL A 82 11.48 -3.61 12.87
C VAL A 82 11.49 -4.60 14.03
N ASP A 83 10.52 -4.51 14.95
CA ASP A 83 10.41 -5.41 16.09
C ASP A 83 10.10 -6.86 15.66
N LEU A 84 9.22 -7.06 14.66
CA LEU A 84 8.91 -8.38 14.10
C LEU A 84 10.12 -9.04 13.42
N MET A 85 11.04 -8.22 12.89
CA MET A 85 12.29 -8.68 12.28
C MET A 85 13.42 -8.81 13.30
N GLU A 86 13.12 -8.78 14.61
CA GLU A 86 14.12 -8.83 15.69
C GLU A 86 15.19 -7.72 15.58
N GLY A 87 14.81 -6.59 14.97
CA GLY A 87 15.67 -5.44 14.75
C GLY A 87 15.55 -4.37 15.84
N SER A 88 16.21 -3.23 15.58
CA SER A 88 16.13 -2.04 16.41
C SER A 88 15.98 -0.78 15.57
N ILE A 89 15.33 0.23 16.12
CA ILE A 89 15.21 1.57 15.55
C ILE A 89 15.52 2.59 16.63
N VAL A 90 16.42 3.51 16.30
CA VAL A 90 16.86 4.63 17.16
C VAL A 90 16.59 5.92 16.40
N VAL A 91 16.16 6.95 17.13
CA VAL A 91 15.97 8.30 16.58
C VAL A 91 16.80 9.29 17.36
N GLU A 92 17.48 10.17 16.65
CA GLU A 92 18.24 11.31 17.17
C GLU A 92 17.74 12.54 16.41
N SER A 93 17.31 13.59 17.12
CA SER A 93 16.74 14.77 16.48
C SER A 93 16.83 15.99 17.38
N GLU A 94 16.97 17.15 16.75
CA GLU A 94 16.95 18.45 17.39
C GLU A 94 16.18 19.46 16.52
N ILE A 95 15.35 20.28 17.16
CA ILE A 95 14.50 21.25 16.46
C ILE A 95 15.38 22.22 15.68
N GLY A 96 15.13 22.33 14.37
CA GLY A 96 15.86 23.20 13.44
C GLY A 96 17.14 22.61 12.87
N GLU A 97 17.66 21.51 13.43
CA GLU A 97 18.88 20.84 12.97
C GLU A 97 18.59 19.57 12.15
N GLY A 98 17.39 18.99 12.33
CA GLY A 98 16.90 17.86 11.55
C GLY A 98 16.76 16.56 12.34
N THR A 99 16.68 15.45 11.62
CA THR A 99 16.36 14.13 12.19
C THR A 99 17.22 13.03 11.61
N ARG A 100 17.69 12.12 12.46
CA ARG A 100 18.42 10.92 12.10
C ARG A 100 17.72 9.67 12.64
N PHE A 101 17.25 8.83 11.74
CA PHE A 101 16.74 7.50 12.06
C PHE A 101 17.80 6.45 11.74
N THR A 102 18.11 5.59 12.71
CA THR A 102 18.99 4.43 12.54
C THR A 102 18.19 3.16 12.75
N VAL A 103 18.02 2.36 11.69
CA VAL A 103 17.35 1.06 11.73
C VAL A 103 18.40 -0.03 11.54
N THR A 104 18.43 -1.01 12.45
CA THR A 104 19.37 -2.12 12.39
C THR A 104 18.60 -3.44 12.42
N ILE A 105 18.70 -4.25 11.36
CA ILE A 105 17.90 -5.47 11.20
C ILE A 105 18.81 -6.65 10.83
N PRO A 106 18.66 -7.81 11.51
CA PRO A 106 19.30 -9.05 11.08
C PRO A 106 18.53 -9.66 9.89
N HIS A 107 19.25 -10.01 8.84
CA HIS A 107 18.72 -10.70 7.67
C HIS A 107 19.31 -12.10 7.57
N ARG A 108 18.45 -13.11 7.37
CA ARG A 108 18.93 -14.46 7.05
C ARG A 108 19.61 -14.43 5.69
N ILE A 109 20.82 -14.97 5.62
CA ILE A 109 21.55 -15.13 4.36
C ILE A 109 20.84 -16.22 3.54
N ALA A 110 20.51 -15.89 2.29
CA ALA A 110 19.91 -16.83 1.37
C ALA A 110 20.90 -17.96 1.02
N THR A 111 20.39 -19.19 0.92
CA THR A 111 21.19 -20.29 0.38
C THR A 111 21.34 -20.17 -1.13
N ALA A 112 22.32 -20.85 -1.72
CA ALA A 112 22.55 -20.81 -3.16
C ALA A 112 21.32 -21.23 -4.00
N ASN A 113 20.45 -22.11 -3.48
CA ASN A 113 19.21 -22.51 -4.14
C ASN A 113 18.06 -21.51 -3.97
N GLU A 114 18.14 -20.62 -2.98
CA GLU A 114 17.19 -19.52 -2.75
C GLU A 114 17.65 -18.22 -3.45
N TYR A 115 18.88 -18.20 -3.96
CA TYR A 115 19.43 -17.08 -4.69
C TYR A 115 18.81 -17.01 -6.08
N ILE A 116 17.77 -16.18 -6.21
CA ILE A 116 17.20 -15.80 -7.50
C ILE A 116 18.21 -14.85 -8.16
N SER A 117 18.86 -15.28 -9.24
CA SER A 117 19.83 -14.45 -9.99
C SER A 117 19.22 -13.12 -10.41
N GLU A 118 20.03 -12.07 -10.60
CA GLU A 118 19.55 -10.74 -11.05
C GLU A 118 18.73 -10.79 -12.35
N GLU A 119 18.98 -11.79 -13.21
CA GLU A 119 18.21 -12.09 -14.42
C GLU A 119 16.79 -12.58 -14.10
N ASN A 120 16.62 -13.35 -13.02
CA ASN A 120 15.33 -13.83 -12.54
C ASN A 120 14.65 -12.85 -11.56
N ALA A 121 15.40 -11.97 -10.89
CA ALA A 121 14.88 -11.02 -9.89
C ALA A 121 14.12 -9.83 -10.50
N LYS A 122 14.33 -9.54 -11.79
CA LYS A 122 13.55 -8.53 -12.53
C LYS A 122 12.15 -8.99 -12.90
N GLU A 123 11.87 -10.28 -12.78
CA GLU A 123 10.59 -10.84 -13.12
C GLU A 123 9.91 -11.34 -11.85
N LEU A 124 8.79 -10.71 -11.46
CA LEU A 124 7.88 -11.34 -10.52
C LEU A 124 7.60 -12.78 -11.01
N PRO A 125 7.48 -13.77 -10.11
CA PRO A 125 7.06 -15.10 -10.51
C PRO A 125 5.87 -14.99 -11.46
N GLU A 126 5.86 -15.70 -12.60
CA GLU A 126 4.75 -15.61 -13.58
C GLU A 126 3.37 -15.81 -12.92
N GLU A 127 3.35 -16.58 -11.83
CA GLU A 127 2.19 -16.83 -10.98
C GLU A 127 1.61 -15.57 -10.32
N ILE A 128 2.35 -14.48 -10.22
CA ILE A 128 1.94 -13.20 -9.60
C ILE A 128 1.75 -12.08 -10.64
N LYS A 129 2.38 -12.17 -11.83
CA LYS A 129 2.23 -11.16 -12.89
C LYS A 129 0.78 -11.05 -13.41
N LEU A 130 0.27 -9.82 -13.50
CA LEU A 130 -0.91 -9.43 -14.27
C LEU A 130 -0.40 -8.79 -15.56
N ASN A 131 -0.67 -9.39 -16.71
CA ASN A 131 -0.08 -8.98 -17.99
C ASN A 131 -0.65 -7.64 -18.50
N ASN A 132 -0.26 -6.51 -17.90
CA ASN A 132 -0.70 -5.15 -18.25
C ASN A 132 -2.22 -4.93 -18.09
N VAL A 133 -2.84 -5.60 -17.13
CA VAL A 133 -4.29 -5.47 -16.84
C VAL A 133 -4.60 -4.05 -16.36
N ARG A 134 -5.62 -3.42 -16.94
CA ARG A 134 -6.13 -2.11 -16.53
C ARG A 134 -7.28 -2.26 -15.55
N ILE A 135 -7.07 -1.79 -14.33
CA ILE A 135 -7.96 -1.97 -13.18
C ILE A 135 -8.51 -0.61 -12.75
N LEU A 136 -9.83 -0.53 -12.61
CA LEU A 136 -10.49 0.55 -11.87
C LEU A 136 -10.67 0.11 -10.42
N LEU A 137 -9.99 0.78 -9.49
CA LEU A 137 -10.11 0.54 -8.06
C LEU A 137 -11.07 1.58 -7.45
N ALA A 138 -12.15 1.13 -6.80
CA ALA A 138 -13.05 1.98 -6.04
C ALA A 138 -12.86 1.73 -4.54
N GLU A 139 -12.30 2.72 -3.84
CA GLU A 139 -11.99 2.67 -2.40
C GLU A 139 -11.97 4.10 -1.84
N ASP A 140 -12.74 4.34 -0.78
CA ASP A 140 -12.88 5.66 -0.14
C ASP A 140 -11.77 5.95 0.88
N ASN A 141 -11.17 4.90 1.44
CA ASN A 141 -10.04 5.04 2.34
C ASN A 141 -8.72 5.13 1.54
N MET A 142 -8.18 6.35 1.45
CA MET A 142 -6.93 6.64 0.74
C MET A 142 -5.74 5.76 1.15
N LEU A 143 -5.65 5.34 2.41
CA LEU A 143 -4.57 4.44 2.87
C LEU A 143 -4.74 3.04 2.30
N ASN A 144 -5.96 2.50 2.33
CA ASN A 144 -6.25 1.20 1.71
C ASN A 144 -6.03 1.25 0.20
N ALA A 145 -6.42 2.35 -0.44
CA ALA A 145 -6.23 2.59 -1.86
C ALA A 145 -4.74 2.59 -2.23
N GLU A 146 -3.90 3.32 -1.49
CA GLU A 146 -2.46 3.37 -1.73
C GLU A 146 -1.79 2.00 -1.58
N ILE A 147 -2.19 1.23 -0.56
CA ILE A 147 -1.71 -0.15 -0.36
C ILE A 147 -2.12 -1.03 -1.55
N ALA A 148 -3.40 -1.01 -1.93
CA ALA A 148 -3.91 -1.82 -3.03
C ALA A 148 -3.25 -1.46 -4.38
N MET A 149 -3.11 -0.16 -4.66
CA MET A 149 -2.46 0.33 -5.88
C MET A 149 -0.99 -0.07 -5.93
N THR A 150 -0.25 0.04 -4.83
CA THR A 150 1.15 -0.37 -4.77
C THR A 150 1.29 -1.85 -5.07
N LEU A 151 0.50 -2.70 -4.41
CA LEU A 151 0.57 -4.15 -4.60
C LEU A 151 0.18 -4.59 -6.02
N LEU A 152 -0.81 -3.92 -6.64
CA LEU A 152 -1.23 -4.20 -8.01
C LEU A 152 -0.23 -3.67 -9.04
N ALA A 153 0.39 -2.52 -8.80
CA ALA A 153 1.46 -1.98 -9.63
C ALA A 153 2.70 -2.88 -9.58
N ASP A 154 3.06 -3.39 -8.40
CA ASP A 154 4.10 -4.40 -8.24
C ASP A 154 3.77 -5.67 -9.04
N ALA A 155 2.48 -6.04 -9.17
CA ALA A 155 2.03 -7.13 -10.03
C ALA A 155 1.94 -6.76 -11.54
N ASN A 156 2.45 -5.60 -11.96
CA ASN A 156 2.44 -5.08 -13.33
C ASN A 156 1.04 -4.77 -13.90
N ALA A 157 0.10 -4.36 -13.04
CA ALA A 157 -1.20 -3.82 -13.45
C ALA A 157 -1.19 -2.28 -13.51
N TYR A 158 -2.03 -1.71 -14.38
CA TYR A 158 -2.33 -0.28 -14.40
C TYR A 158 -3.57 -0.03 -13.57
N VAL A 159 -3.48 0.80 -12.53
CA VAL A 159 -4.59 1.06 -11.61
C VAL A 159 -5.00 2.53 -11.63
N GLU A 160 -6.28 2.78 -11.86
CA GLU A 160 -6.89 4.10 -11.68
C GLU A 160 -7.82 4.08 -10.45
N LEU A 161 -7.71 5.09 -9.60
CA LEU A 161 -8.48 5.19 -8.35
C LEU A 161 -9.76 6.02 -8.54
N ALA A 162 -10.86 5.48 -8.05
CA ALA A 162 -12.10 6.17 -7.75
C ALA A 162 -12.32 6.20 -6.21
N PRO A 163 -12.56 7.37 -5.60
CA PRO A 163 -12.78 7.50 -4.16
C PRO A 163 -14.17 7.04 -3.70
N ASP A 164 -15.09 6.70 -4.60
CA ASP A 164 -16.43 6.20 -4.28
C ASP A 164 -17.08 5.52 -5.50
N GLY A 165 -18.28 4.96 -5.31
CA GLY A 165 -19.05 4.29 -6.36
C GLY A 165 -19.56 5.22 -7.45
N GLU A 166 -19.88 6.49 -7.14
CA GLU A 166 -20.35 7.47 -8.13
C GLU A 166 -19.23 7.83 -9.10
N LYS A 167 -18.04 8.08 -8.57
CA LYS A 167 -16.86 8.41 -9.35
C LYS A 167 -16.40 7.22 -10.17
N ALA A 168 -16.46 6.00 -9.64
CA ALA A 168 -16.18 4.79 -10.39
C ALA A 168 -17.10 4.66 -11.61
N LEU A 169 -18.42 4.83 -11.42
CA LEU A 169 -19.39 4.83 -12.51
C LEU A 169 -19.14 5.97 -13.52
N SER A 170 -18.82 7.17 -13.04
CA SER A 170 -18.50 8.30 -13.91
C SER A 170 -17.24 8.07 -14.74
N MET A 171 -16.19 7.47 -14.17
CA MET A 171 -14.95 7.14 -14.88
C MET A 171 -15.23 6.09 -15.95
N LEU A 172 -16.01 5.06 -15.61
CA LEU A 172 -16.41 4.01 -16.56
C LEU A 172 -17.20 4.58 -17.74
N LYS A 173 -18.16 5.49 -17.50
CA LYS A 173 -18.95 6.16 -18.54
C LYS A 173 -18.11 7.03 -19.49
N ARG A 174 -17.00 7.60 -19.00
CA ARG A 174 -16.08 8.42 -19.81
C ARG A 174 -15.06 7.58 -20.58
N ALA A 175 -14.69 6.43 -20.06
CA ALA A 175 -13.77 5.51 -20.71
C ALA A 175 -14.41 4.87 -21.96
N THR A 176 -13.60 4.59 -22.97
CA THR A 176 -14.05 3.82 -24.14
C THR A 176 -14.34 2.36 -23.75
N ASP A 177 -15.19 1.69 -24.52
CA ASP A 177 -15.42 0.26 -24.31
C ASP A 177 -14.10 -0.53 -24.44
N GLY A 178 -13.90 -1.52 -23.57
CA GLY A 178 -12.63 -2.28 -23.48
C GLY A 178 -11.44 -1.53 -22.86
N TYR A 179 -11.62 -0.34 -22.29
CA TYR A 179 -10.51 0.39 -21.62
C TYR A 179 -10.10 -0.23 -20.28
N TYR A 180 -11.06 -0.70 -19.49
CA TYR A 180 -10.82 -1.40 -18.22
C TYR A 180 -11.08 -2.88 -18.40
N ASP A 181 -10.15 -3.70 -17.92
CA ASP A 181 -10.26 -5.15 -17.92
C ASP A 181 -10.99 -5.67 -16.68
N LEU A 182 -10.92 -4.90 -15.58
CA LEU A 182 -11.41 -5.31 -14.27
C LEU A 182 -11.79 -4.10 -13.42
N ILE A 183 -12.77 -4.29 -12.54
CA ILE A 183 -13.09 -3.36 -11.46
C ILE A 183 -12.88 -4.07 -10.12
N ILE A 184 -12.16 -3.44 -9.20
CA ILE A 184 -12.08 -3.83 -7.79
C ILE A 184 -12.90 -2.80 -7.01
N MET A 185 -13.90 -3.25 -6.27
CA MET A 185 -14.94 -2.37 -5.72
C MET A 185 -15.11 -2.62 -4.23
N ASP A 186 -14.85 -1.63 -3.38
CA ASP A 186 -15.26 -1.69 -1.98
C ASP A 186 -16.78 -1.74 -1.87
N ILE A 187 -17.29 -2.59 -0.98
CA ILE A 187 -18.71 -2.68 -0.70
C ILE A 187 -19.16 -1.46 0.10
N GLN A 188 -18.37 -1.04 1.08
CA GLN A 188 -18.77 0.00 2.03
C GLN A 188 -18.11 1.34 1.69
N MET A 189 -18.76 2.11 0.82
CA MET A 189 -18.33 3.46 0.46
C MET A 189 -19.43 4.48 0.75
N PRO A 190 -19.08 5.75 1.03
CA PRO A 190 -20.04 6.85 1.14
C PRO A 190 -20.69 7.16 -0.21
N HIS A 191 -21.83 7.86 -0.17
CA HIS A 191 -22.63 8.31 -1.32
C HIS A 191 -23.27 7.18 -2.14
N MET A 192 -22.48 6.29 -2.74
CA MET A 192 -22.92 5.13 -3.49
C MET A 192 -22.08 3.92 -3.08
N ASN A 193 -22.75 2.94 -2.46
CA ASN A 193 -22.08 1.72 -2.03
C ASN A 193 -21.74 0.81 -3.23
N GLY A 194 -20.87 -0.18 -3.00
CA GLY A 194 -20.39 -1.07 -4.07
C GLY A 194 -21.51 -1.89 -4.74
N TYR A 195 -22.56 -2.26 -4.01
CA TYR A 195 -23.70 -2.99 -4.57
C TYR A 195 -24.53 -2.12 -5.53
N GLU A 196 -24.78 -0.87 -5.15
CA GLU A 196 -25.50 0.10 -5.98
C GLU A 196 -24.67 0.48 -7.21
N ALA A 197 -23.37 0.75 -7.04
CA ALA A 197 -22.45 1.00 -8.13
C ALA A 197 -22.45 -0.17 -9.13
N THR A 198 -22.38 -1.40 -8.65
CA THR A 198 -22.42 -2.62 -9.47
C THR A 198 -23.71 -2.69 -10.28
N LYS A 199 -24.88 -2.51 -9.65
CA LYS A 199 -26.18 -2.50 -10.37
C LYS A 199 -26.23 -1.43 -11.46
N ASN A 200 -25.72 -0.24 -11.19
CA ASN A 200 -25.66 0.84 -12.17
C ASN A 200 -24.70 0.52 -13.34
N ILE A 201 -23.55 -0.10 -13.05
CA ILE A 201 -22.60 -0.56 -14.07
C ILE A 201 -23.25 -1.64 -14.95
N ARG A 202 -23.94 -2.61 -14.35
CA ARG A 202 -24.67 -3.66 -15.07
C ARG A 202 -25.82 -3.12 -15.93
N GLY A 203 -26.34 -1.93 -15.60
CA GLY A 203 -27.35 -1.24 -16.40
C GLY A 203 -26.82 -0.43 -17.59
N LEU A 204 -25.51 -0.38 -17.83
CA LEU A 204 -24.94 0.33 -18.98
C LEU A 204 -25.34 -0.36 -20.31
N PRO A 205 -25.57 0.41 -21.40
CA PRO A 205 -26.10 -0.13 -22.65
C PRO A 205 -25.06 -0.83 -23.53
N ASP A 206 -23.79 -0.87 -23.13
CA ASP A 206 -22.66 -1.33 -23.95
C ASP A 206 -21.77 -2.34 -23.21
N GLY A 207 -20.64 -2.74 -23.82
CA GLY A 207 -19.75 -3.79 -23.33
C GLY A 207 -19.22 -3.55 -21.91
N ARG A 208 -19.19 -2.29 -21.43
CA ARG A 208 -18.75 -1.95 -20.07
C ARG A 208 -19.62 -2.57 -19.00
N CYS A 209 -20.88 -2.90 -19.30
CA CYS A 209 -21.76 -3.61 -18.38
C CYS A 209 -21.28 -5.03 -18.07
N ARG A 210 -20.34 -5.59 -18.84
CA ARG A 210 -19.82 -6.96 -18.66
C ARG A 210 -18.46 -7.00 -17.98
N ILE A 211 -17.84 -5.85 -17.72
CA ILE A 211 -16.53 -5.79 -17.08
C ILE A 211 -16.63 -6.54 -15.73
N PRO A 212 -15.72 -7.49 -15.45
CA PRO A 212 -15.78 -8.23 -14.20
C PRO A 212 -15.56 -7.32 -12.99
N ILE A 213 -16.34 -7.53 -11.93
CA ILE A 213 -16.27 -6.75 -10.68
C ILE A 213 -15.90 -7.69 -9.54
N ILE A 214 -14.80 -7.39 -8.83
CA ILE A 214 -14.39 -8.08 -7.60
C ILE A 214 -14.75 -7.20 -6.41
N ALA A 215 -15.55 -7.73 -5.50
CA ALA A 215 -15.90 -7.06 -4.26
C ALA A 215 -14.73 -7.07 -3.26
N MET A 216 -14.47 -5.95 -2.58
CA MET A 216 -13.67 -5.94 -1.35
C MET A 216 -14.61 -5.88 -0.16
N THR A 217 -14.54 -6.87 0.72
CA THR A 217 -15.44 -6.99 1.88
C THR A 217 -14.66 -7.07 3.19
N ALA A 218 -15.12 -6.38 4.23
CA ALA A 218 -14.57 -6.53 5.58
C ALA A 218 -14.90 -7.91 6.21
N ASN A 219 -15.93 -8.60 5.71
CA ASN A 219 -16.46 -9.83 6.27
C ASN A 219 -16.45 -10.97 5.25
N ALA A 220 -15.98 -12.14 5.68
CA ALA A 220 -15.97 -13.37 4.89
C ALA A 220 -17.28 -14.18 4.98
N PHE A 221 -18.33 -13.61 5.59
CA PHE A 221 -19.59 -14.32 5.84
C PHE A 221 -20.34 -14.61 4.52
N GLU A 222 -21.03 -15.75 4.50
CA GLU A 222 -21.73 -16.27 3.32
C GLU A 222 -22.82 -15.33 2.79
N GLU A 223 -23.41 -14.52 3.67
CA GLU A 223 -24.44 -13.53 3.33
C GLU A 223 -23.90 -12.37 2.48
N ASP A 224 -22.72 -11.85 2.79
CA ASP A 224 -22.08 -10.78 2.00
C ASP A 224 -21.66 -11.29 0.63
N ARG A 225 -21.16 -12.54 0.58
CA ARG A 225 -20.86 -13.22 -0.69
C ARG A 225 -22.11 -13.37 -1.55
N LYS A 226 -23.23 -13.78 -0.96
CA LYS A 226 -24.51 -13.94 -1.67
C LYS A 226 -24.99 -12.60 -2.23
N ARG A 227 -24.95 -11.54 -1.43
CA ARG A 227 -25.34 -10.18 -1.86
C ARG A 227 -24.45 -9.65 -2.98
N ALA A 228 -23.14 -9.88 -2.92
CA ALA A 228 -22.20 -9.50 -3.98
C ALA A 228 -22.59 -10.16 -5.31
N ILE A 229 -22.83 -11.47 -5.31
CA ILE A 229 -23.24 -12.22 -6.50
C ILE A 229 -24.60 -11.73 -7.02
N GLU A 230 -25.59 -11.55 -6.14
CA GLU A 230 -26.93 -11.06 -6.49
C GLU A 230 -26.91 -9.64 -7.08
N SER A 231 -25.93 -8.81 -6.69
CA SER A 231 -25.74 -7.47 -7.27
C SER A 231 -25.08 -7.49 -8.66
N GLY A 232 -24.52 -8.63 -9.07
CA GLY A 232 -23.84 -8.82 -10.36
C GLY A 232 -22.32 -8.79 -10.30
N MET A 233 -21.71 -8.91 -9.11
CA MET A 233 -20.25 -9.05 -8.95
C MET A 233 -19.79 -10.48 -9.29
N ASN A 234 -18.55 -10.61 -9.75
CA ASN A 234 -17.99 -11.85 -10.29
C ASN A 234 -17.10 -12.58 -9.27
N GLY A 235 -16.68 -11.89 -8.21
CA GLY A 235 -15.88 -12.45 -7.12
C GLY A 235 -15.80 -11.51 -5.95
N TYR A 236 -15.04 -11.92 -4.93
CA TYR A 236 -14.82 -11.14 -3.72
C TYR A 236 -13.45 -11.47 -3.14
N VAL A 237 -12.90 -10.52 -2.40
CA VAL A 237 -11.69 -10.65 -1.60
C VAL A 237 -11.93 -10.02 -0.23
N THR A 238 -11.32 -10.59 0.80
CA THR A 238 -11.49 -10.07 2.17
C THR A 238 -10.49 -8.96 2.47
N LYS A 239 -10.89 -7.99 3.29
CA LYS A 239 -10.01 -6.98 3.90
C LYS A 239 -9.47 -7.54 5.22
N PRO A 240 -8.18 -7.33 5.57
CA PRO A 240 -7.16 -6.62 4.80
C PRO A 240 -6.71 -7.41 3.56
N ILE A 241 -6.42 -6.70 2.46
CA ILE A 241 -6.06 -7.31 1.17
C ILE A 241 -4.79 -8.14 1.32
N LYS A 242 -4.89 -9.43 0.96
CA LYS A 242 -3.75 -10.32 0.78
C LYS A 242 -3.44 -10.42 -0.71
N ILE A 243 -2.20 -10.14 -1.09
CA ILE A 243 -1.85 -10.01 -2.50
C ILE A 243 -2.01 -11.34 -3.26
N GLU A 244 -1.65 -12.46 -2.64
CA GLU A 244 -1.77 -13.79 -3.26
C GLU A 244 -3.24 -14.14 -3.54
N GLU A 245 -4.14 -13.82 -2.60
CA GLU A 245 -5.58 -14.02 -2.74
C GLU A 245 -6.17 -13.12 -3.84
N LEU A 246 -5.76 -11.84 -3.87
CA LEU A 246 -6.22 -10.89 -4.86
C LEU A 246 -5.78 -11.29 -6.27
N ILE A 247 -4.49 -11.56 -6.47
CA ILE A 247 -3.95 -11.96 -7.78
C ILE A 247 -4.57 -13.27 -8.26
N SER A 248 -4.71 -14.26 -7.37
CA SER A 248 -5.36 -15.53 -7.70
C SER A 248 -6.80 -15.32 -8.15
N THR A 249 -7.55 -14.47 -7.44
CA THR A 249 -8.94 -14.13 -7.79
C THR A 249 -9.03 -13.40 -9.13
N ILE A 250 -8.16 -12.42 -9.37
CA ILE A 250 -8.08 -11.70 -10.65
C ILE A 250 -7.80 -12.67 -11.79
N LYS A 251 -6.79 -13.53 -11.66
CA LYS A 251 -6.42 -14.51 -12.70
C LYS A 251 -7.54 -15.50 -12.99
N LYS A 252 -8.25 -15.95 -11.97
CA LYS A 252 -9.40 -16.85 -12.13
C LYS A 252 -10.51 -16.17 -12.94
N ILE A 253 -10.81 -14.92 -12.63
CA ILE A 253 -11.89 -14.17 -13.27
C ILE A 253 -11.55 -13.76 -14.71
N LEU A 254 -10.32 -13.32 -14.96
CA LEU A 254 -9.92 -12.89 -16.31
C LEU A 254 -9.65 -14.07 -17.28
N LYS A 255 -9.48 -15.29 -16.77
CA LYS A 255 -9.40 -16.52 -17.59
C LYS A 255 -10.78 -17.13 -17.92
N SER A 256 -11.86 -16.64 -17.30
CA SER A 256 -13.23 -17.15 -17.43
C SER A 256 -13.99 -16.42 -18.53
#